data_AF-A0A1P8WKT1-F1
#
_entry.id   AF-A0A1P8WKT1-F1
#
_cell.length_a   1.000
_cell.length_b   1.000
_cell.length_c   1.000
_cell.angle_alpha   90.00
_cell.angle_beta   90.00
_cell.angle_gamma   90.00
#
_symmetry.space_group_name_H-M   'P 1'
#
loop_
_entity.id
_entity.type
_entity.pdbx_description
1 polymer ?
#
loop_
_entity_poly.entity_id
_entity_poly.type
_entity_poly.pdbx_seq_one_letter_code
_entity_poly.pdbx_strand_id
1 'polypeptide(L)'
;MNRLKLRIFEPPAEVREPEEQMEARDILPFASRSRTTIISGRMTAPADRARVIRDNAVCPECAKFDIEPIELQDAVISPKSRLPIPGTATIVGFHCNDCATEWPVYELTTRRTS
;
A
#
# COMPACT_ATOMS: atom_id res chain seq x y z
N MET A 1 -1.15 -8.66 57.51
CA MET A 1 -2.32 -8.10 56.79
C MET A 1 -2.01 -6.66 56.41
N ASN A 2 -1.55 -6.42 55.19
CA ASN A 2 -1.16 -5.08 54.73
C ASN A 2 -2.39 -4.34 54.21
N ARG A 3 -2.81 -3.28 54.91
CA ARG A 3 -3.90 -2.39 54.47
C ARG A 3 -3.37 -1.44 53.39
N LEU A 4 -3.80 -1.64 52.16
CA LEU A 4 -3.58 -0.69 51.06
C LEU A 4 -4.41 0.57 51.33
N LYS A 5 -3.74 1.71 51.54
CA LYS A 5 -4.36 3.04 51.60
C LYS A 5 -4.41 3.62 50.20
N LEU A 6 -5.59 3.64 49.58
CA LEU A 6 -5.81 4.33 48.31
C LEU A 6 -6.01 5.83 48.59
N ARG A 7 -5.24 6.67 47.91
CA ARG A 7 -5.46 8.12 47.86
C ARG A 7 -6.11 8.45 46.53
N ILE A 8 -7.24 9.15 46.58
CA ILE A 8 -7.92 9.66 45.39
C ILE A 8 -7.10 10.83 44.87
N PHE A 9 -6.73 10.78 43.59
CA PHE A 9 -6.02 11.86 42.92
C PHE A 9 -7.01 12.97 42.59
N GLU A 10 -6.71 14.18 43.04
CA GLU A 10 -7.49 15.39 42.74
C GLU A 10 -6.61 16.29 41.88
N PRO A 11 -6.94 16.47 40.58
CA PRO A 11 -6.13 17.28 39.70
C PRO A 11 -6.19 18.76 40.13
N PRO A 12 -5.09 19.51 40.01
CA PRO A 12 -5.05 20.93 40.36
C PRO A 12 -6.06 21.72 39.51
N ALA A 13 -6.78 22.65 40.15
CA ALA A 13 -7.90 23.39 39.55
C ALA A 13 -7.49 24.31 38.39
N GLU A 14 -6.21 24.65 38.26
CA GLU A 14 -5.68 25.47 37.19
C GLU A 14 -4.44 24.78 36.61
N VAL A 15 -4.65 24.11 35.46
CA VAL A 15 -3.55 23.71 34.59
C VAL A 15 -3.07 25.00 33.92
N ARG A 16 -1.92 25.52 34.34
CA ARG A 16 -1.25 26.60 33.61
C ARG A 16 -0.91 26.02 32.24
N GLU A 17 -1.68 26.40 31.22
CA GLU A 17 -1.41 25.96 29.85
C GLU A 17 0.05 26.29 29.54
N PRO A 18 0.86 25.30 29.13
CA PRO A 18 2.15 25.62 28.56
C PRO A 18 1.87 26.61 27.43
N GLU A 19 2.63 27.70 27.37
CA GLU A 19 2.68 28.51 26.16
C GLU A 19 3.24 27.58 25.07
N GLU A 20 2.35 26.83 24.43
CA GLU A 20 2.66 25.98 23.31
C GLU A 20 3.14 26.92 22.21
N GLN A 21 4.45 27.10 22.14
CA GLN A 21 5.12 27.47 20.92
C GLN A 21 4.72 26.39 19.94
N MET A 22 3.64 26.70 19.20
CA MET A 22 3.02 25.84 18.23
C MET A 22 4.03 25.70 17.09
N GLU A 23 5.01 24.81 17.27
CA GLU A 23 5.85 24.35 16.19
C GLU A 23 4.91 23.91 15.09
N ALA A 24 5.00 24.61 13.96
CA ALA A 24 4.18 24.34 12.79
C ALA A 24 4.32 22.86 12.49
N ARG A 25 3.25 22.10 12.73
CA ARG A 25 3.19 20.70 12.34
C ARG A 25 3.63 20.65 10.89
N ASP A 26 4.61 19.82 10.57
CA ASP A 26 5.01 19.51 9.20
C ASP A 26 3.85 18.79 8.52
N ILE A 27 2.83 19.54 8.11
CA ILE A 27 1.74 19.04 7.29
C ILE A 27 2.37 18.83 5.93
N LEU A 28 2.86 17.62 5.68
CA LEU A 28 3.23 17.19 4.35
C LEU A 28 1.98 17.37 3.47
N PRO A 29 1.99 18.28 2.50
CA PRO A 29 0.84 18.41 1.61
C PRO A 29 0.69 17.08 0.90
N PHE A 30 -0.50 16.46 1.01
CA PHE A 30 -0.83 15.35 0.14
C PHE A 30 -0.81 15.90 -1.28
N ALA A 31 0.28 15.67 -2.01
CA ALA A 31 0.33 15.93 -3.43
C ALA A 31 -0.90 15.25 -4.02
N SER A 32 -1.81 16.02 -4.64
CA SER A 32 -3.02 15.49 -5.24
C SER A 32 -2.58 14.33 -6.12
N ARG A 33 -2.96 13.11 -5.74
CA ARG A 33 -2.53 11.89 -6.43
C ARG A 33 -2.80 12.08 -7.91
N SER A 34 -1.75 12.34 -8.69
CA SER A 34 -1.85 12.35 -10.14
C SER A 34 -2.41 10.98 -10.50
N ARG A 35 -3.59 10.94 -11.12
CA ARG A 35 -4.26 9.68 -11.46
C ARG A 35 -3.42 8.99 -12.53
N THR A 36 -2.46 8.18 -12.09
CA THR A 36 -1.71 7.30 -12.96
C THR A 36 -2.70 6.36 -13.60
N THR A 37 -2.93 6.53 -14.90
CA THR A 37 -3.86 5.69 -15.64
C THR A 37 -3.04 4.53 -16.18
N ILE A 38 -3.22 3.35 -15.57
CA ILE A 38 -2.63 2.13 -16.11
C ILE A 38 -3.46 1.77 -17.33
N ILE A 39 -2.90 1.95 -18.52
CA ILE A 39 -3.53 1.59 -19.80
C ILE A 39 -3.38 0.08 -19.99
N SER A 40 -3.89 -0.72 -19.06
CA SER A 40 -3.97 -2.17 -19.18
C SER A 40 -5.41 -2.59 -18.93
N GLY A 41 -6.28 -2.21 -19.87
CA GLY A 41 -7.72 -2.47 -19.79
C GLY A 41 -8.15 -3.84 -20.30
N ARG A 42 -7.24 -4.81 -20.40
CA ARG A 42 -7.58 -6.16 -20.86
C ARG A 42 -6.94 -7.18 -19.93
N MET A 43 -7.79 -8.05 -19.39
CA MET A 43 -7.37 -9.27 -18.70
C MET A 43 -6.25 -9.92 -19.52
N THR A 44 -5.05 -9.97 -18.95
CA THR A 44 -3.92 -10.65 -19.59
C THR A 44 -4.29 -12.10 -19.78
N ALA A 45 -4.09 -12.65 -20.98
CA ALA A 45 -4.33 -14.06 -21.22
C ALA A 45 -3.50 -14.89 -20.21
N PRO A 46 -3.99 -16.05 -19.72
CA PRO A 46 -3.30 -16.83 -18.69
C PRO A 46 -1.84 -17.17 -19.04
N ALA A 47 -1.55 -17.40 -20.32
CA ALA A 47 -0.20 -17.68 -20.79
C ALA A 47 0.72 -16.45 -20.69
N ASP A 48 0.23 -15.26 -21.04
CA ASP A 48 0.98 -14.02 -20.95
C ASP A 48 1.23 -13.64 -19.49
N ARG A 49 0.22 -13.83 -18.63
CA ARG A 49 0.35 -13.65 -17.19
C ARG A 49 1.44 -14.55 -16.60
N ALA A 50 1.46 -15.84 -16.97
CA ALA A 50 2.47 -16.77 -16.51
C ALA A 50 3.89 -16.37 -16.95
N ARG A 51 4.04 -15.83 -18.18
CA ARG A 51 5.30 -15.26 -18.65
C ARG A 51 5.72 -14.06 -17.80
N VAL A 52 4.82 -13.10 -17.57
CA VAL A 52 5.09 -11.92 -16.74
C VAL A 52 5.55 -12.30 -15.34
N ILE A 53 4.88 -13.25 -14.67
CA ILE A 53 5.29 -13.72 -13.34
C ILE A 53 6.68 -14.35 -13.38
N ARG A 54 6.92 -15.25 -14.34
CA ARG A 54 8.21 -15.94 -14.46
C ARG A 54 9.35 -14.97 -14.74
N ASP A 55 9.14 -14.03 -15.64
CA ASP A 55 10.16 -13.07 -16.07
C ASP A 55 10.49 -12.05 -14.96
N ASN A 56 9.64 -11.94 -13.92
CA ASN A 56 9.83 -11.10 -12.74
C ASN A 56 10.02 -11.90 -11.44
N ALA A 57 10.38 -13.18 -11.53
CA ALA A 57 10.54 -14.05 -10.36
C ALA A 57 11.80 -13.77 -9.52
N VAL A 58 12.61 -12.76 -9.89
CA VAL A 58 13.87 -12.40 -9.22
C VAL A 58 13.88 -10.89 -8.99
N CYS A 59 14.24 -10.50 -7.77
CA CYS A 59 14.35 -9.09 -7.42
C CYS A 59 15.51 -8.43 -8.18
N PRO A 60 15.29 -7.29 -8.85
CA PRO A 60 16.34 -6.58 -9.58
C PRO A 60 17.41 -5.97 -8.65
N GLU A 61 17.10 -5.75 -7.37
CA GLU A 61 18.00 -5.13 -6.41
C GLU A 61 18.76 -6.15 -5.55
N CYS A 62 18.06 -7.11 -4.94
CA CYS A 62 18.68 -8.06 -4.01
C CYS A 62 18.87 -9.49 -4.57
N ALA A 63 18.44 -9.75 -5.81
CA ALA A 63 18.53 -11.04 -6.50
C ALA A 63 17.85 -12.23 -5.79
N LYS A 64 16.97 -11.98 -4.81
CA LYS A 64 16.17 -13.01 -4.14
C LYS A 64 14.88 -13.32 -4.91
N PHE A 65 14.20 -14.39 -4.50
CA PHE A 65 13.05 -14.98 -5.18
C PHE A 65 11.71 -14.80 -4.44
N ASP A 66 11.71 -14.18 -3.25
CA ASP A 66 10.48 -13.89 -2.51
C ASP A 66 9.82 -12.62 -3.07
N ILE A 67 9.10 -12.82 -4.18
CA ILE A 67 8.45 -11.77 -4.96
C ILE A 67 6.94 -11.97 -4.94
N GLU A 68 6.20 -10.92 -4.57
CA GLU A 68 4.74 -10.88 -4.61
C GLU A 68 4.23 -9.99 -5.76
N PRO A 69 3.30 -10.47 -6.62
CA PRO A 69 2.66 -9.63 -7.62
C PRO A 69 1.76 -8.57 -6.97
N ILE A 70 1.87 -7.33 -7.43
CA ILE A 70 0.97 -6.24 -7.05
C ILE A 70 -0.19 -6.25 -8.03
N GLU A 71 -1.41 -6.45 -7.53
CA GLU A 71 -2.62 -6.57 -8.35
C GLU A 71 -3.62 -5.43 -8.09
N LEU A 72 -4.39 -5.06 -9.12
CA LEU A 72 -5.53 -4.16 -8.96
C LEU A 72 -6.74 -4.88 -8.35
N GLN A 73 -7.65 -4.11 -7.77
CA GLN A 73 -8.94 -4.60 -7.27
C GLN A 73 -9.97 -4.77 -8.40
N ASP A 74 -9.55 -5.29 -9.54
CA ASP A 74 -10.36 -5.49 -10.75
C ASP A 74 -10.57 -6.97 -11.09
N ALA A 75 -10.29 -7.86 -10.14
CA ALA A 75 -10.54 -9.30 -10.26
C ALA A 75 -11.99 -9.57 -10.69
N VAL A 76 -12.16 -10.55 -11.58
CA VAL A 76 -13.47 -11.03 -11.99
C VAL A 76 -14.16 -11.64 -10.78
N ILE A 77 -15.39 -11.21 -10.51
CA ILE A 77 -16.18 -11.76 -9.41
C ILE A 77 -16.92 -13.00 -9.88
N SER A 78 -16.75 -14.10 -9.14
CA SER A 78 -17.48 -15.34 -9.39
C SER A 78 -18.99 -15.14 -9.20
N PRO A 79 -19.84 -15.51 -10.17
CA PRO A 79 -21.30 -15.44 -10.02
C PRO A 79 -21.82 -16.32 -8.87
N LYS A 80 -21.10 -17.41 -8.56
CA LYS A 80 -21.54 -18.43 -7.59
C LYS A 80 -21.15 -18.07 -6.16
N SER A 81 -19.90 -17.67 -5.92
CA SER A 81 -19.38 -17.39 -4.58
C SER A 81 -19.38 -15.91 -4.22
N ARG A 82 -19.58 -15.00 -5.20
CA ARG A 82 -19.42 -13.55 -5.03
C ARG A 82 -18.01 -13.15 -4.56
N LEU A 83 -17.04 -14.05 -4.70
CA LEU A 83 -15.64 -13.82 -4.36
C LEU A 83 -14.81 -13.54 -5.62
N PRO A 84 -13.72 -12.77 -5.52
CA PRO A 84 -12.80 -12.55 -6.62
C PRO A 84 -12.14 -13.86 -7.05
N ILE A 85 -12.09 -14.10 -8.35
CA ILE A 85 -11.47 -15.29 -8.94
C ILE A 85 -9.94 -15.06 -8.96
N PRO A 86 -9.13 -15.90 -8.29
CA PRO A 86 -7.69 -15.75 -8.26
C PRO A 86 -7.08 -15.73 -9.67
N GLY A 87 -6.07 -14.90 -9.88
CA GLY A 87 -5.34 -14.79 -11.16
C GLY A 87 -6.09 -14.05 -12.27
N THR A 88 -7.27 -13.50 -11.98
CA THR A 88 -8.04 -12.67 -12.92
C THR A 88 -7.81 -11.17 -12.75
N ALA A 89 -7.18 -10.76 -11.65
CA ALA A 89 -6.79 -9.38 -11.41
C ALA A 89 -5.62 -8.98 -12.32
N THR A 90 -5.57 -7.69 -12.65
CA THR A 90 -4.49 -7.12 -13.45
C THR A 90 -3.23 -6.95 -12.58
N ILE A 91 -2.12 -7.59 -12.97
CA ILE A 91 -0.81 -7.38 -12.36
C ILE A 91 -0.28 -6.03 -12.83
N VAL A 92 0.10 -5.14 -11.91
CA VAL A 92 0.62 -3.80 -12.23
C VAL A 92 2.09 -3.63 -11.89
N GLY A 93 2.61 -4.49 -11.03
CA GLY A 93 3.99 -4.45 -10.57
C GLY A 93 4.31 -5.69 -9.75
N PHE A 94 5.48 -5.67 -9.15
CA PHE A 94 5.97 -6.69 -8.24
C PHE A 94 6.61 -6.03 -7.02
N HIS A 95 6.54 -6.71 -5.88
CA HIS A 95 7.10 -6.31 -4.60
C HIS A 95 8.06 -7.41 -4.12
N CYS A 96 9.25 -7.04 -3.66
CA CYS A 96 10.17 -7.98 -3.02
C CYS A 96 9.98 -7.95 -1.49
N ASN A 97 9.60 -9.09 -0.90
CA ASN A 97 9.37 -9.20 0.54
C ASN A 97 10.65 -9.06 1.38
N ASP A 98 11.83 -9.26 0.78
CA ASP A 98 13.11 -9.18 1.47
C ASP A 98 13.66 -7.76 1.59
N CYS A 99 13.63 -6.98 0.49
CA CYS A 99 14.23 -5.65 0.43
C CYS A 99 13.22 -4.52 0.19
N ALA A 100 11.94 -4.85 0.12
CA ALA A 100 10.81 -3.93 -0.12
C ALA A 100 10.87 -3.16 -1.45
N THR A 101 11.73 -3.56 -2.39
CA THR A 101 11.80 -2.96 -3.72
C THR A 101 10.55 -3.29 -4.51
N GLU A 102 9.98 -2.28 -5.17
CA GLU A 102 8.86 -2.42 -6.09
C GLU A 102 9.26 -1.99 -7.51
N TRP A 103 8.75 -2.70 -8.53
CA TRP A 103 8.95 -2.31 -9.93
C TRP A 103 7.69 -2.56 -10.77
N PRO A 104 7.42 -1.68 -11.76
CA PRO A 104 6.21 -1.75 -12.57
C PRO A 104 6.34 -2.77 -13.71
N VAL A 105 5.20 -3.34 -14.13
CA VAL A 105 5.11 -4.19 -15.35
C VAL A 105 4.86 -3.35 -16.60
N TYR A 106 4.18 -2.22 -16.46
CA TYR A 106 3.82 -1.34 -17.56
C TYR A 106 4.44 0.04 -17.37
N GLU A 107 4.78 0.72 -18.46
CA GLU A 107 5.16 2.13 -18.40
C GLU A 107 3.99 2.95 -17.82
N LEU A 108 4.20 3.49 -16.62
CA LEU A 108 3.24 4.38 -15.96
C LEU A 108 3.29 5.74 -16.65
N THR A 109 2.50 5.91 -17.71
CA THR A 109 2.37 7.23 -18.34
C THR A 109 1.58 8.16 -17.42
N THR A 110 2.23 9.23 -16.96
CA THR A 110 1.55 10.33 -16.29
C THR A 110 0.91 11.22 -17.36
N ARG A 111 -0.43 11.35 -17.37
CA ARG A 111 -1.06 12.44 -18.11
C ARG A 111 -0.62 13.76 -17.46
N ARG A 112 0.21 14.54 -18.14
CA ARG A 112 0.43 15.95 -17.79
C ARG A 112 -0.91 16.66 -17.96
N THR A 113 -1.51 17.10 -16.86
CA THR A 113 -2.61 18.06 -16.87
C THR A 113 -2.06 19.39 -17.40
N SER A 114 -2.46 19.76 -18.62
CA SER A 114 -2.27 21.12 -19.17
C SER A 114 -3.27 22.09 -18.57
#